data_AF-A0A812SZU1-F1
#
_entry.id   AF-A0A812SZU1-F1
#
_cell.length_a   1.000
_cell.length_b   1.000
_cell.length_c   1.000
_cell.angle_alpha   90.00
_cell.angle_beta   90.00
_cell.angle_gamma   90.00
#
_symmetry.space_group_name_H-M   'P 1'
#
loop_
_entity.id
_entity.type
_entity.pdbx_description
1 polymer ?
#
loop_
_entity_poly.entity_id
_entity_poly.type
_entity_poly.pdbx_seq_one_letter_code
_entity_poly.pdbx_strand_id
1 'polypeptide(L)'
;MLREHGTFEALEVMVKKWHKQSLGTNRSGGWYTKHVLASQFHWSKSMINSAWEWARSRNLLRVNPIHKEEEAKLVINDSFELCTETGSEVDMSGNIEAQ
;
A
#
# COMPACT_ATOMS: atom_id res chain seq x y z
N MET A 1 0.67 -57.79 -14.85
CA MET A 1 0.21 -58.25 -13.53
C MET A 1 0.08 -57.04 -12.64
N LEU A 2 -1.15 -56.54 -12.46
CA LEU A 2 -1.51 -55.72 -11.31
C LEU A 2 -1.62 -56.67 -10.11
N ARG A 3 -0.75 -56.50 -9.12
CA ARG A 3 -0.85 -57.08 -7.77
C ARG A 3 -0.31 -56.00 -6.83
N GLU A 4 -1.20 -55.26 -6.19
CA GLU A 4 -1.86 -55.57 -4.91
C GLU A 4 -1.12 -54.90 -3.75
N HIS A 5 -1.88 -54.04 -3.05
CA HIS A 5 -1.62 -53.33 -1.80
C HIS A 5 -1.04 -51.91 -1.86
N GLY A 6 -1.89 -50.99 -1.40
CA GLY A 6 -1.72 -49.54 -1.35
C GLY A 6 -3.04 -48.88 -1.72
N THR A 7 -4.09 -49.13 -0.92
CA THR A 7 -5.37 -48.45 -1.10
C THR A 7 -5.13 -46.94 -1.02
N PHE A 8 -5.78 -46.19 -1.92
CA PHE A 8 -5.85 -44.72 -1.88
C PHE A 8 -6.76 -44.29 -0.72
N GLU A 9 -6.47 -44.81 0.48
CA GLU A 9 -7.33 -44.74 1.65
C GLU A 9 -6.83 -43.61 2.53
N ALA A 10 -7.61 -42.53 2.50
CA ALA A 10 -7.45 -41.34 3.32
C ALA A 10 -6.20 -40.49 3.03
N LEU A 11 -6.08 -39.98 1.81
CA LEU A 11 -5.40 -38.69 1.62
C LEU A 11 -6.34 -37.61 2.18
N GLU A 12 -6.22 -37.30 3.47
CA GLU A 12 -6.98 -36.23 4.12
C GLU A 12 -6.50 -34.88 3.59
N VAL A 13 -7.29 -34.30 2.68
CA VAL A 13 -7.07 -32.96 2.18
C VAL A 13 -7.70 -31.97 3.17
N MET A 14 -6.87 -31.32 3.99
CA MET A 14 -7.33 -30.24 4.85
C MET A 14 -7.38 -28.92 4.07
N VAL A 15 -8.59 -28.41 3.83
CA VAL A 15 -8.79 -27.09 3.21
C VAL A 15 -8.87 -26.03 4.30
N LYS A 16 -7.82 -25.24 4.46
CA LYS A 16 -7.80 -24.11 5.39
C LYS A 16 -8.31 -22.85 4.69
N LYS A 17 -9.57 -22.52 4.94
CA LYS A 17 -10.16 -21.25 4.48
C LYS A 17 -9.67 -20.11 5.38
N TRP A 18 -9.19 -19.04 4.78
CA TRP A 18 -8.79 -17.84 5.51
C TRP A 18 -9.44 -16.60 4.91
N HIS A 19 -9.72 -15.65 5.81
CA HIS A 19 -10.24 -14.33 5.48
C HIS A 19 -9.34 -13.30 6.15
N LYS A 20 -8.69 -12.46 5.35
CA LYS A 20 -7.82 -11.39 5.83
C LYS A 20 -8.39 -10.06 5.38
N GLN A 21 -8.57 -9.17 6.34
CA GLN A 21 -8.88 -7.78 6.07
C GLN A 21 -7.67 -6.96 6.51
N SER A 22 -7.10 -6.20 5.58
CA SER A 22 -6.05 -5.25 5.89
C SER A 22 -6.44 -3.87 5.39
N LEU A 23 -6.31 -2.89 6.27
CA LEU A 23 -6.47 -1.48 5.94
C LEU A 23 -5.09 -0.91 5.60
N GLY A 24 -4.91 -0.50 4.36
CA GLY A 24 -3.73 0.22 3.90
C GLY A 24 -3.99 1.72 3.84
N THR A 25 -3.03 2.52 4.29
CA THR A 25 -3.02 3.98 4.05
C THR A 25 -1.86 4.30 3.12
N ASN A 26 -2.15 5.01 2.03
CA ASN A 26 -1.13 5.42 1.07
C ASN A 26 -1.11 6.95 0.97
N ARG A 27 0.07 7.52 1.15
CA ARG A 27 0.29 8.98 1.12
C ARG A 27 1.26 9.31 0.01
N SER A 28 0.83 10.15 -0.91
CA SER A 28 1.67 10.62 -2.01
C SER A 28 1.74 12.14 -2.05
N GLY A 29 2.92 12.62 -2.42
CA GLY A 29 3.26 14.03 -2.38
C GLY A 29 4.57 14.30 -3.11
N GLY A 30 4.97 15.54 -3.09
CA GLY A 30 6.08 16.04 -3.87
C GLY A 30 6.48 17.45 -3.47
N TRP A 31 7.35 18.03 -4.28
CA TRP A 31 7.75 19.42 -4.16
C TRP A 31 6.94 20.26 -5.13
N TYR A 32 6.27 21.28 -4.60
CA TYR A 32 5.34 22.09 -5.37
C TYR A 32 5.64 23.58 -5.20
N THR A 33 5.49 24.33 -6.29
CA THR A 33 5.53 25.79 -6.28
C THR A 33 4.13 26.35 -6.03
N LYS A 34 4.04 27.60 -5.56
CA LYS A 34 2.75 28.28 -5.34
C LYS A 34 1.93 28.34 -6.63
N HIS A 35 2.60 28.51 -7.77
CA HIS A 35 1.96 28.58 -9.07
C HIS A 35 1.27 27.26 -9.45
N VAL A 36 1.96 26.12 -9.28
CA VAL A 36 1.40 24.79 -9.59
C VAL A 36 0.17 24.49 -8.73
N LEU A 37 0.19 24.83 -7.45
CA LEU A 37 -0.95 24.62 -6.56
C LEU A 37 -2.16 25.49 -6.93
N ALA A 38 -1.92 26.73 -7.39
CA ALA A 38 -2.98 27.60 -7.84
C ALA A 38 -3.55 27.16 -9.21
N SER A 39 -2.71 26.73 -10.15
CA SER A 39 -3.12 26.43 -11.53
C SER A 39 -3.64 25.01 -11.73
N GLN A 40 -2.96 24.00 -11.18
CA GLN A 40 -3.29 22.58 -11.39
C GLN A 40 -4.22 22.05 -10.31
N PHE A 41 -3.98 22.41 -9.05
CA PHE A 41 -4.78 21.93 -7.92
C PHE A 41 -5.89 22.91 -7.51
N HIS A 42 -5.96 24.07 -8.15
CA HIS A 42 -6.96 25.11 -7.91
C HIS A 42 -7.09 25.54 -6.44
N TRP A 43 -5.97 25.54 -5.71
CA TRP A 43 -5.97 25.97 -4.32
C TRP A 43 -6.21 27.47 -4.18
N SER A 44 -6.97 27.83 -3.15
CA SER A 44 -7.14 29.24 -2.79
C SER A 44 -5.83 29.85 -2.27
N LYS A 45 -5.67 31.17 -2.41
CA LYS A 45 -4.52 31.90 -1.86
C LYS A 45 -4.35 31.66 -0.35
N SER A 46 -5.47 31.55 0.38
CA SER A 46 -5.46 31.26 1.82
C SER A 46 -4.85 29.88 2.11
N MET A 47 -5.28 28.84 1.40
CA MET A 47 -4.74 27.48 1.56
C MET A 47 -3.25 27.41 1.24
N ILE A 48 -2.81 28.08 0.16
CA ILE A 48 -1.40 28.14 -0.21
C ILE A 48 -0.58 28.81 0.89
N ASN A 49 -1.05 29.93 1.45
CA ASN A 49 -0.35 30.61 2.54
C ASN A 49 -0.22 29.72 3.78
N SER A 50 -1.31 29.08 4.21
CA SER A 50 -1.30 28.15 5.34
C SER A 50 -0.37 26.96 5.11
N ALA A 51 -0.34 26.41 3.89
CA ALA A 51 0.57 25.32 3.52
C ALA A 51 2.04 25.77 3.57
N TRP A 52 2.35 27.02 3.18
CA TRP A 52 3.70 27.57 3.27
C TRP A 52 4.12 27.85 4.70
N GLU A 53 3.23 28.34 5.56
CA GLU A 53 3.49 28.51 6.98
C GLU A 53 3.77 27.17 7.66
N TRP A 54 2.97 26.16 7.34
CA TRP A 54 3.18 24.79 7.79
C TRP A 54 4.54 24.24 7.33
N ALA A 55 4.89 24.42 6.05
CA ALA A 55 6.17 23.96 5.50
C ALA A 55 7.36 24.72 6.10
N ARG A 56 7.23 26.03 6.33
CA ARG A 56 8.24 26.86 6.99
C ARG A 56 8.51 26.38 8.42
N SER A 57 7.47 26.09 9.19
CA SER A 57 7.61 25.60 10.57
C SER A 57 8.35 24.26 10.68
N ARG A 58 8.33 23.46 9.61
CA ARG A 58 8.92 22.12 9.53
C ARG A 58 10.21 22.08 8.72
N ASN A 59 10.71 23.23 8.27
CA ASN A 59 11.86 23.34 7.38
C ASN A 59 11.73 22.48 6.09
N LEU A 60 10.54 22.49 5.51
CA LEU A 60 10.17 21.76 4.29
C LEU A 60 10.09 22.67 3.05
N LEU A 61 10.79 23.80 3.10
CA LEU A 61 10.95 24.72 1.99
C LEU A 61 12.32 24.53 1.37
N ARG A 62 12.38 24.57 0.04
CA ARG A 62 13.65 24.59 -0.70
C ARG A 62 13.57 25.59 -1.83
N VAL A 63 14.72 26.10 -2.25
CA VAL A 63 14.85 26.83 -3.51
C VAL A 63 15.41 25.88 -4.54
N ASN A 64 14.68 25.69 -5.65
CA ASN A 64 15.13 24.79 -6.71
C ASN A 64 16.33 25.42 -7.46
N PRO A 65 17.46 24.71 -7.63
CA PRO A 65 18.65 25.26 -8.28
C PRO A 65 18.46 25.61 -9.77
N ILE A 66 17.51 24.97 -10.46
CA ILE A 66 17.30 25.16 -11.90
C ILE A 66 16.47 26.42 -12.18
N HIS A 67 15.31 26.54 -11.51
CA HIS A 67 14.35 27.62 -11.76
C HIS A 67 14.40 28.74 -10.73
N LYS A 68 15.18 28.58 -9.65
CA LYS A 68 15.30 29.53 -8.52
C LYS A 68 13.98 29.86 -7.81
N GLU A 69 12.96 29.03 -8.02
CA GLU A 69 11.66 29.16 -7.36
C GLU A 69 11.64 28.44 -6.01
N GLU A 70 10.87 28.98 -5.08
CA GLU A 70 10.63 28.36 -3.77
C GLU A 70 9.56 27.26 -3.91
N GLU A 71 9.93 26.06 -3.46
CA GLU A 71 9.08 24.87 -3.46
C GLU A 71 8.84 24.40 -2.03
N ALA A 72 7.60 23.99 -1.75
CA ALA A 72 7.22 23.37 -0.50
C ALA A 72 7.03 21.86 -0.70
N LYS A 73 7.55 21.04 0.22
CA LYS A 73 7.26 19.61 0.26
C LYS A 73 5.90 19.38 0.88
N LEU A 74 4.92 18.97 0.07
CA LEU A 74 3.53 18.78 0.50
C LEU A 74 3.04 17.39 0.11
N VAL A 75 2.21 16.82 0.98
CA VAL A 75 1.41 15.62 0.69
C VAL A 75 0.08 16.12 0.15
N ILE A 76 -0.25 15.78 -1.09
CA ILE A 76 -1.48 16.25 -1.75
C ILE A 76 -2.55 15.16 -1.75
N ASN A 77 -2.16 13.90 -1.76
CA ASN A 77 -3.10 12.79 -1.83
C ASN A 77 -2.86 11.83 -0.64
N ASP A 78 -3.92 11.60 0.12
CA ASP A 78 -3.98 10.63 1.22
C ASP A 78 -5.18 9.72 0.92
N SER A 79 -4.90 8.49 0.46
CA SER A 79 -5.91 7.50 0.13
C SER A 79 -5.87 6.34 1.11
N PHE A 80 -7.03 5.76 1.39
CA PHE A 80 -7.15 4.53 2.16
C PHE A 80 -7.78 3.44 1.30
N GLU A 81 -7.22 2.24 1.37
CA GLU A 81 -7.68 1.08 0.63
C GLU A 81 -7.96 -0.06 1.60
N LEU A 82 -9.15 -0.64 1.47
CA LEU A 82 -9.53 -1.84 2.20
C LEU A 82 -9.28 -3.04 1.28
N CYS A 83 -8.22 -3.79 1.58
CA CYS A 83 -7.96 -5.05 0.89
C CYS A 83 -8.62 -6.19 1.67
N THR A 84 -9.61 -6.82 1.05
CA THR A 84 -10.24 -8.05 1.56
C THR A 84 -9.73 -9.22 0.73
N GLU A 85 -8.88 -10.05 1.34
CA GLU A 85 -8.36 -11.25 0.73
C GLU A 85 -9.07 -12.48 1.31
N THR A 86 -9.75 -13.22 0.45
CA THR A 86 -10.32 -14.54 0.76
C THR A 86 -9.55 -15.60 -0.01
N GLY A 87 -8.99 -16.56 0.72
CA GLY A 87 -8.22 -17.64 0.14
C GLY A 87 -8.56 -18.98 0.78
N SER A 88 -8.21 -20.04 0.08
CA SER A 88 -8.20 -21.40 0.61
C SER A 88 -6.85 -22.00 0.32
N GLU A 89 -6.14 -22.38 1.36
CA GLU A 89 -4.88 -23.11 1.25
C GLU A 89 -5.19 -24.60 1.37
N VAL A 90 -4.60 -25.40 0.48
CA VAL A 90 -4.69 -26.86 0.51
C VAL A 90 -3.35 -27.36 1.01
N ASP A 91 -3.33 -27.84 2.25
CA ASP A 91 -2.14 -28.41 2.86
C ASP A 91 -2.19 -29.93 2.76
N MET A 92 -1.12 -30.55 2.28
CA MET A 92 -1.03 -32.01 2.06
C MET A 92 0.01 -32.58 3.02
N SER A 93 -0.42 -32.84 4.26
CA SER A 93 0.41 -33.51 5.26
C SER A 93 0.23 -35.02 5.18
N GLY A 94 1.21 -35.73 4.60
CA GLY A 94 1.29 -37.19 4.66
C GLY A 94 2.24 -37.63 5.77
N ASN A 95 1.77 -38.38 6.76
CA ASN A 95 2.64 -39.00 7.75
C ASN A 95 3.15 -40.34 7.18
N ILE A 96 4.43 -40.40 6.78
CA ILE A 96 5.05 -41.67 6.37
C ILE A 96 5.54 -42.36 7.63
N GLU A 97 4.74 -43.29 8.16
CA GLU A 97 5.23 -44.29 9.10
C GLU A 97 5.76 -45.47 8.28
N ALA A 98 7.10 -45.58 8.20
CA ALA A 98 7.77 -46.76 7.66
C ALA A 98 7.91 -47.80 8.78
N GLN A 99 7.26 -48.96 8.62
CA GLN A 99 7.51 -50.17 9.41
C GLN A 99 8.76 -50.91 8.90
#